data_AF-A0A2M8LE32-F1
#
_entry.id   AF-A0A2M8LE32-F1
#
_cell.length_a   1.000
_cell.length_b   1.000
_cell.length_c   1.000
_cell.angle_alpha   90.00
_cell.angle_beta   90.00
_cell.angle_gamma   90.00
#
_symmetry.space_group_name_H-M   'P 1'
#
loop_
_entity.id
_entity.type
_entity.pdbx_description
1 polymer ?
#
loop_
_entity_poly.entity_id
_entity_poly.type
_entity_poly.pdbx_seq_one_letter_code
_entity_poly.pdbx_strand_id
1 'polypeptide(L)'
;MGTRIVLVHGWKGNPDNHWFRRLRNECEAKRYIVITPQMPNPDHPKRDEGVRHLVEAVPNPDEATYFVGHSLGCITILRYFAGLIASSRVGVLFLLPALWSPLGLVWPKNL
;
A
#
# COMPACT_ATOMS: atom_id res chain seq x y z
N MET A 1 -9.49 -12.70 -13.18
CA MET A 1 -8.68 -12.61 -11.95
C MET A 1 -9.46 -11.77 -10.96
N GLY A 2 -9.44 -12.11 -9.67
CA GLY A 2 -10.15 -11.34 -8.64
C GLY A 2 -9.39 -10.07 -8.28
N THR A 3 -10.10 -8.99 -7.93
CA THR A 3 -9.51 -7.74 -7.44
C THR A 3 -8.65 -8.00 -6.20
N ARG A 4 -7.43 -7.46 -6.19
CA ARG A 4 -6.48 -7.56 -5.07
C ARG A 4 -6.36 -6.22 -4.36
N ILE A 5 -6.46 -6.22 -3.04
CA ILE A 5 -6.30 -5.05 -2.18
C ILE A 5 -5.08 -5.28 -1.29
N VAL A 6 -4.08 -4.39 -1.36
CA VAL A 6 -2.85 -4.47 -0.58
C VAL A 6 -2.84 -3.38 0.48
N LEU A 7 -2.91 -3.74 1.77
CA LEU A 7 -2.94 -2.79 2.88
C LEU A 7 -1.55 -2.69 3.53
N VAL A 8 -0.93 -1.51 3.51
CA VAL A 8 0.43 -1.30 4.02
C VAL A 8 0.39 -0.34 5.21
N HIS A 9 0.70 -0.86 6.40
CA HIS A 9 0.65 -0.10 7.65
C HIS A 9 1.85 0.85 7.84
N GLY A 10 1.71 1.78 8.78
CA GLY A 10 2.74 2.77 9.12
C GLY A 10 3.71 2.30 10.22
N TRP A 11 4.48 3.26 10.75
CA TRP A 11 5.38 3.08 11.90
C TRP A 11 4.60 2.51 13.11
N LYS A 12 5.19 1.52 13.78
CA LYS A 12 4.58 0.75 14.89
C LYS A 12 3.24 0.10 14.57
N GLY A 13 2.91 -0.02 13.28
CA GLY A 13 1.70 -0.66 12.81
C GLY A 13 1.82 -2.18 12.72
N ASN A 14 0.70 -2.82 12.44
CA ASN A 14 0.59 -4.23 12.08
C ASN A 14 -0.65 -4.42 11.18
N PRO A 15 -0.83 -5.62 10.57
CA PRO A 15 -1.97 -5.94 9.70
C PRO A 15 -3.37 -5.76 10.29
N ASP A 16 -3.50 -5.75 11.61
CA ASP A 16 -4.77 -5.71 12.33
C ASP A 16 -5.09 -4.35 12.97
N ASN A 17 -4.13 -3.43 13.02
CA ASN A 17 -4.29 -2.15 13.70
C ASN A 17 -5.29 -1.22 12.97
N HIS A 18 -5.87 -0.30 13.74
CA HIS A 18 -6.74 0.76 13.24
C HIS A 18 -7.95 0.23 12.46
N TRP A 19 -8.13 0.69 11.22
CA TRP A 19 -9.21 0.33 10.32
C TRP A 19 -8.85 -0.84 9.39
N PHE A 20 -7.64 -1.40 9.47
CA PHE A 20 -7.17 -2.44 8.54
C PHE A 20 -8.02 -3.70 8.64
N ARG A 21 -8.27 -4.18 9.87
CA ARG A 21 -9.12 -5.35 10.09
C ARG A 21 -10.53 -5.15 9.54
N ARG A 22 -11.13 -3.98 9.79
CA ARG A 22 -12.47 -3.67 9.28
C ARG A 22 -12.50 -3.62 7.76
N LEU A 23 -11.56 -2.90 7.14
CA LEU A 23 -11.48 -2.80 5.68
C LEU A 23 -11.22 -4.16 5.04
N ARG A 24 -10.33 -4.97 5.63
CA ARG A 24 -10.08 -6.33 5.19
C ARG A 24 -11.38 -7.15 5.15
N ASN A 25 -12.14 -7.16 6.25
CA ASN A 25 -13.40 -7.88 6.32
C ASN A 25 -14.42 -7.39 5.27
N GLU A 26 -14.52 -6.07 5.07
CA GLU A 26 -15.42 -5.47 4.06
C GLU A 26 -15.01 -5.82 2.62
N CYS A 27 -13.70 -5.85 2.33
CA CYS A 27 -13.17 -6.26 1.03
C CYS A 27 -13.34 -7.77 0.78
N GLU A 28 -13.05 -8.61 1.77
CA GLU A 28 -13.23 -10.06 1.68
C GLU A 28 -14.70 -10.45 1.51
N ALA A 29 -15.63 -9.73 2.16
CA ALA A 29 -17.07 -9.91 1.93
C ALA A 29 -17.50 -9.62 0.48
N LYS A 30 -16.77 -8.73 -0.21
CA LYS A 30 -16.92 -8.45 -1.64
C LYS A 30 -16.16 -9.41 -2.56
N ARG A 31 -15.57 -10.48 -1.99
CA ARG A 31 -14.76 -11.48 -2.69
C ARG A 31 -13.47 -10.92 -3.30
N TYR A 32 -12.95 -9.82 -2.74
CA TYR A 32 -11.63 -9.34 -3.09
C TYR A 32 -10.57 -10.13 -2.31
N ILE A 33 -9.40 -10.28 -2.92
CA ILE A 33 -8.24 -10.88 -2.28
C ILE A 33 -7.53 -9.78 -1.51
N VAL A 34 -7.40 -9.91 -0.18
CA VAL A 34 -6.73 -8.90 0.65
C VAL A 34 -5.35 -9.39 1.08
N ILE A 35 -4.33 -8.57 0.85
CA ILE A 35 -2.95 -8.81 1.23
C ILE A 35 -2.56 -7.72 2.24
N THR A 36 -2.26 -8.12 3.47
CA THR A 36 -1.88 -7.21 4.56
C THR A 36 -0.53 -7.64 5.13
N PRO A 37 0.60 -7.33 4.47
CA PRO A 37 1.91 -7.76 4.93
C PRO A 37 2.24 -7.13 6.28
N GLN A 38 2.83 -7.92 7.18
CA GLN A 38 3.47 -7.39 8.38
C GLN A 38 4.81 -6.78 7.96
N MET A 39 4.90 -5.45 7.98
CA MET A 39 6.14 -4.77 7.59
C MET A 39 7.26 -5.08 8.58
N PRO A 40 8.50 -5.27 8.09
CA PRO A 40 9.64 -5.63 8.93
C PRO A 40 10.02 -4.50 9.88
N ASN A 41 10.46 -4.87 11.08
CA ASN A 41 10.97 -3.95 12.11
C ASN A 41 10.06 -2.73 12.33
N PRO A 42 8.76 -2.91 12.63
CA PRO A 42 7.80 -1.81 12.66
C PRO A 42 8.15 -0.70 13.65
N ASP A 43 8.90 -0.99 14.73
CA ASP A 43 9.37 0.01 15.69
C ASP A 43 10.57 0.83 15.20
N HIS A 44 11.41 0.23 14.33
CA HIS A 44 12.62 0.83 13.76
C HIS A 44 12.67 0.60 12.24
N PRO A 45 11.71 1.14 11.48
CA PRO A 45 11.51 0.77 10.09
C PRO A 45 12.67 1.26 9.23
N LYS A 46 13.27 0.35 8.45
CA LYS A 46 14.23 0.71 7.41
C LYS A 46 13.55 0.73 6.06
N ARG A 47 13.78 1.82 5.33
CA ARG A 47 13.20 2.08 4.01
C ARG A 47 13.35 0.88 3.05
N ASP A 48 14.58 0.42 2.85
CA ASP A 48 14.88 -0.59 1.82
C ASP A 48 14.36 -1.97 2.22
N GLU A 49 14.30 -2.27 3.52
CA GLU A 49 13.69 -3.49 4.04
C GLU A 49 12.19 -3.50 3.77
N GLY A 50 11.49 -2.38 4.02
CA GLY A 50 10.07 -2.26 3.74
C GLY A 50 9.74 -2.40 2.25
N VAL A 51 10.53 -1.79 1.36
CA VAL A 51 10.31 -1.90 -0.09
C VAL A 51 10.59 -3.32 -0.58
N ARG A 52 11.71 -3.94 -0.19
CA ARG A 52 12.01 -5.34 -0.56
C ARG A 52 10.92 -6.30 -0.10
N HIS A 53 10.47 -6.15 1.14
CA HIS A 53 9.38 -6.97 1.67
C HIS A 53 8.08 -6.80 0.88
N LEU A 54 7.76 -5.58 0.44
CA LEU A 54 6.56 -5.34 -0.37
C LEU A 54 6.69 -5.94 -1.78
N VAL A 55 7.90 -5.94 -2.37
CA VAL A 55 8.20 -6.64 -3.64
C VAL A 55 8.03 -8.15 -3.49
N GLU A 56 8.50 -8.74 -2.40
CA GLU A 56 8.32 -10.17 -2.12
C GLU A 56 6.85 -10.53 -1.91
N ALA A 57 6.11 -9.70 -1.18
CA ALA A 57 4.68 -9.92 -0.91
C ALA A 57 3.81 -9.74 -2.17
N VAL A 58 4.20 -8.84 -3.07
CA VAL A 58 3.47 -8.49 -4.29
C VAL A 58 4.44 -8.34 -5.46
N PRO A 59 4.96 -9.43 -6.05
CA PRO A 59 6.02 -9.34 -7.05
C PRO A 59 5.53 -8.82 -8.41
N ASN A 60 4.26 -9.11 -8.76
CA ASN A 60 3.68 -8.79 -10.06
C ASN A 60 2.31 -8.13 -9.87
N PRO A 61 2.26 -6.83 -9.53
CA PRO A 61 1.01 -6.10 -9.47
C PRO A 61 0.51 -5.86 -10.89
N ASP A 62 -0.82 -5.85 -11.05
CA ASP A 62 -1.50 -5.63 -12.32
C ASP A 62 -2.62 -4.58 -12.16
N GLU A 63 -3.39 -4.34 -13.22
CA GLU A 63 -4.49 -3.36 -13.24
C GLU A 63 -5.60 -3.67 -12.23
N ALA A 64 -5.69 -4.92 -11.76
CA ALA A 64 -6.64 -5.37 -10.73
C ALA A 64 -6.05 -5.30 -9.31
N THR A 65 -4.86 -4.73 -9.14
CA THR A 65 -4.18 -4.58 -7.85
C THR A 65 -4.25 -3.14 -7.36
N TYR A 66 -4.82 -2.97 -6.18
CA TYR A 66 -5.01 -1.68 -5.52
C TYR A 66 -4.23 -1.64 -4.23
N PHE A 67 -3.43 -0.59 -4.04
CA PHE A 67 -2.65 -0.39 -2.82
C PHE A 67 -3.29 0.67 -1.94
N VAL A 68 -3.37 0.40 -0.64
CA VAL A 68 -3.86 1.30 0.39
C VAL A 68 -2.78 1.46 1.46
N GLY A 69 -2.20 2.65 1.53
CA GLY A 69 -1.16 2.98 2.52
C GLY A 69 -1.70 3.76 3.70
N HIS A 70 -1.12 3.53 4.87
CA HIS A 70 -1.26 4.42 6.03
C HIS A 70 0.08 5.02 6.43
N SER A 71 0.17 6.35 6.53
CA SER A 71 1.37 7.08 6.98
C SER A 71 2.66 6.62 6.27
N LEU A 72 3.62 6.00 6.99
CA LEU A 72 4.85 5.46 6.41
C LEU A 72 4.61 4.38 5.32
N GLY A 73 3.47 3.68 5.39
CA GLY A 73 3.04 2.73 4.36
C GLY A 73 2.83 3.40 3.01
N CYS A 74 2.35 4.65 2.98
CA CYS A 74 2.20 5.42 1.74
C CYS A 74 3.54 5.64 1.04
N ILE A 75 4.56 6.02 1.80
CA ILE A 75 5.92 6.27 1.26
C ILE A 75 6.53 4.96 0.76
N THR A 76 6.29 3.85 1.46
CA THR A 76 6.77 2.53 1.05
C THR A 76 6.15 2.10 -0.29
N ILE A 77 4.84 2.29 -0.45
CA ILE A 77 4.12 2.02 -1.71
C ILE A 77 4.68 2.87 -2.86
N LEU A 78 4.89 4.17 -2.65
CA LEU A 78 5.45 5.06 -3.68
C LEU A 78 6.84 4.59 -4.14
N ARG A 79 7.70 4.18 -3.21
CA ARG A 79 9.03 3.65 -3.53
C ARG A 79 8.99 2.31 -4.22
N TYR A 80 8.05 1.46 -3.84
CA TYR A 80 7.77 0.20 -4.53
C TYR A 80 7.39 0.47 -6.00
N PHE A 81 6.50 1.44 -6.27
CA PHE A 81 6.15 1.81 -7.64
C PHE A 81 7.30 2.42 -8.44
N ALA A 82 8.17 3.20 -7.80
CA ALA A 82 9.36 3.74 -8.45
C ALA A 82 10.34 2.65 -8.95
N GLY A 83 10.25 1.44 -8.40
CA GLY A 83 11.02 0.28 -8.85
C GLY A 83 10.33 -0.58 -9.92
N LEU A 84 9.07 -0.29 -10.28
CA LEU A 84 8.36 -1.05 -11.31
C LEU A 84 8.80 -0.62 -12.72
N ILE A 85 8.81 -1.58 -13.65
CA ILE A 85 9.07 -1.34 -15.07
C ILE A 85 7.84 -0.61 -15.65
N ALA A 86 8.08 0.36 -16.56
CA ALA A 86 7.09 1.29 -17.12
C ALA A 86 5.81 0.67 -17.73
N SER A 87 5.74 -0.64 -17.92
CA SER A 87 4.56 -1.36 -18.43
C SER A 87 3.49 -1.69 -17.36
N SER A 88 3.77 -1.51 -16.07
CA SER A 88 2.82 -1.81 -14.99
C SER A 88 1.81 -0.67 -14.79
N ARG A 89 0.51 -0.96 -14.96
CA ARG A 89 -0.60 -0.07 -14.60
C ARG A 89 -1.24 -0.56 -13.30
N VAL A 90 -1.31 0.30 -12.30
CA VAL A 90 -1.77 -0.03 -10.93
C VAL A 90 -2.63 1.10 -10.38
N GLY A 91 -3.70 0.75 -9.66
CA GLY A 91 -4.55 1.71 -8.95
C GLY A 91 -3.98 2.03 -7.56
N VAL A 92 -3.98 3.30 -7.16
CA VAL A 92 -3.39 3.73 -5.88
C VAL A 92 -4.37 4.59 -5.10
N LEU A 93 -4.63 4.23 -3.84
CA LEU A 93 -5.41 5.03 -2.91
C LEU A 93 -4.57 5.33 -1.66
N PHE A 94 -4.34 6.61 -1.39
CA PHE A 94 -3.62 7.05 -0.20
C PHE A 94 -4.61 7.48 0.89
N LEU A 95 -4.52 6.86 2.08
CA LEU A 95 -5.33 7.26 3.23
C LEU A 95 -4.44 7.93 4.29
N LEU A 96 -4.64 9.25 4.40
CA LEU A 96 -3.92 10.16 5.29
C LEU A 96 -4.22 9.85 6.77
N PRO A 97 -3.32 10.19 7.73
CA PRO A 97 -2.26 11.19 7.65
C PRO A 97 -0.93 10.62 7.12
N ALA A 98 -0.67 10.86 5.82
CA ALA A 98 0.69 10.79 5.27
C ALA A 98 1.31 12.17 5.47
N LEU A 99 2.47 12.17 6.10
CA LEU A 99 3.35 13.32 6.28
C LEU A 99 3.40 14.18 5.00
N TRP A 100 2.95 15.43 5.11
CA TRP A 100 3.09 16.44 4.07
C TRP A 100 4.58 16.76 3.87
N SER A 101 5.13 16.30 2.75
CA SER A 101 6.37 16.84 2.17
C SER A 101 6.09 17.01 0.67
N PRO A 102 6.46 18.15 0.05
CA PRO A 102 6.01 18.49 -1.29
C PRO A 102 6.69 17.62 -2.34
N LEU A 103 6.14 16.44 -2.60
CA LEU A 103 6.26 15.77 -3.89
C LEU A 103 5.13 16.36 -4.73
N GLY A 104 5.46 17.29 -5.62
CA GLY A 104 4.53 18.12 -6.40
C GLY A 104 3.54 17.35 -7.28
N LEU A 105 2.58 16.66 -6.68
CA LEU A 105 1.45 16.05 -7.35
C LEU A 105 0.33 17.07 -7.45
N VAL A 106 0.02 17.50 -8.66
CA VAL A 106 -1.20 18.27 -8.97
C VAL A 106 -2.36 17.29 -9.05
N TRP A 107 -3.40 17.51 -8.24
CA TRP A 107 -4.65 16.75 -8.27
C TRP A 107 -5.49 17.12 -9.51
N PRO A 108 -5.99 16.15 -10.31
CA PRO A 108 -6.92 16.45 -11.39
C PRO A 108 -8.27 16.86 -10.80
N LYS A 109 -8.73 18.07 -11.15
CA LYS A 109 -9.90 18.72 -10.55
C LYS A 109 -11.26 18.10 -10.89
N ASN A 110 -11.32 17.03 -11.69
CA ASN A 110 -12.59 16.56 -12.29
C ASN A 110 -12.79 15.04 -12.17
N LEU A 111 -12.81 14.51 -10.95
CA LEU A 111 -13.44 13.22 -10.63
C LEU A 111 -14.53 13.45 -9.57
#